data_AF-A0A7R9ZMU3-F1
#
_entry.id   AF-A0A7R9ZMU3-F1
#
_cell.length_a   1.000
_cell.length_b   1.000
_cell.length_c   1.000
_cell.angle_alpha   90.00
_cell.angle_beta   90.00
_cell.angle_gamma   90.00
#
_symmetry.space_group_name_H-M   'P 1'
#
loop_
_entity.id
_entity.type
_entity.pdbx_description
1 polymer ?
#
loop_
_entity_poly.entity_id
_entity_poly.type
_entity_poly.pdbx_seq_one_letter_code
_entity_poly.pdbx_strand_id
1 'polypeptide(L)'
;FRRWYGSDSVPGFVKAFNPFPLFFRPGGNNATEEESVEAALSMLEEQILNEGPENIASVMMEPIVGAGGCLIMPDGYMQGVRALCDKYGILMHVDEVMVGF
;
A
#
# COMPACT_ATOMS: atom_id res chain seq x y z
N PHE A 1 -16.78 0.87 8.61
CA PHE A 1 -16.86 -0.54 9.08
C PHE A 1 -15.55 -0.84 9.80
N ARG A 2 -15.53 -0.86 11.14
CA ARG A 2 -14.33 -1.18 11.92
C ARG A 2 -14.08 -2.68 11.84
N ARG A 3 -12.99 -3.12 11.21
CA ARG A 3 -12.58 -4.53 11.26
C ARG A 3 -12.19 -4.85 12.71
N TRP A 4 -12.95 -5.72 13.36
CA TRP A 4 -12.57 -6.27 14.66
C TRP A 4 -11.29 -7.11 14.50
N TYR A 5 -10.52 -7.25 15.59
CA TYR A 5 -9.27 -8.00 15.74
C TYR A 5 -9.35 -9.52 15.46
N GLY A 6 -10.24 -9.96 14.55
CA GLY A 6 -10.53 -11.36 14.26
C GLY A 6 -10.66 -11.67 12.76
N SER A 7 -9.88 -11.02 11.89
CA SER A 7 -9.60 -11.61 10.57
C SER A 7 -8.59 -12.75 10.73
N ASP A 8 -8.56 -13.71 9.81
CA ASP A 8 -7.61 -14.84 9.77
C ASP A 8 -6.11 -14.44 9.64
N SER A 9 -5.80 -13.15 9.82
CA SER A 9 -4.47 -12.57 9.76
C SER A 9 -3.85 -12.48 11.15
N VAL A 10 -2.52 -12.45 11.20
CA VAL A 10 -1.76 -12.22 12.43
C VAL A 10 -2.29 -10.94 13.12
N PRO A 11 -2.65 -10.99 14.42
CA PRO A 11 -3.09 -9.81 15.15
C PRO A 11 -2.08 -8.67 15.03
N GLY A 12 -2.57 -7.45 14.84
CA GLY A 12 -1.73 -6.25 14.68
C GLY A 12 -1.28 -5.96 13.25
N PHE A 13 -1.61 -6.82 12.28
CA PHE A 13 -1.35 -6.57 10.86
C PHE A 13 -2.65 -6.43 10.06
N VAL A 14 -2.72 -5.35 9.28
CA VAL A 14 -3.82 -5.10 8.34
C VAL A 14 -3.26 -5.19 6.94
N LYS A 15 -3.86 -6.03 6.10
CA LYS A 15 -3.48 -6.14 4.70
C LYS A 15 -4.02 -4.94 3.93
N ALA A 16 -3.11 -4.10 3.44
CA ALA A 16 -3.45 -3.00 2.55
C ALA A 16 -4.04 -3.53 1.24
N PHE A 17 -4.86 -2.71 0.58
CA PHE A 17 -5.34 -3.03 -0.76
C PHE A 17 -4.17 -3.09 -1.73
N ASN A 18 -4.07 -4.16 -2.54
CA ASN A 18 -3.00 -4.31 -3.52
C ASN A 18 -3.29 -3.42 -4.74
N PRO A 19 -2.42 -2.44 -5.08
CA PRO A 19 -2.60 -1.60 -6.26
C PRO A 19 -2.41 -2.35 -7.58
N PHE A 20 -1.73 -3.50 -7.55
CA PHE A 20 -1.24 -4.14 -8.76
C PHE A 20 -2.32 -4.95 -9.51
N PRO A 21 -2.44 -4.78 -10.84
CA PRO A 21 -3.66 -5.10 -11.57
C PRO A 21 -3.56 -6.46 -12.27
N LEU A 22 -3.29 -7.57 -11.56
CA LEU A 22 -3.57 -8.85 -12.22
C LEU A 22 -5.08 -8.98 -12.55
N PHE A 23 -5.96 -8.19 -11.92
CA PHE A 23 -7.41 -8.18 -12.19
C PHE A 23 -8.15 -6.83 -12.11
N PHE A 24 -7.54 -5.73 -11.62
CA PHE A 24 -8.25 -4.46 -11.39
C PHE A 24 -7.32 -3.24 -11.60
N ARG A 25 -7.70 -2.29 -12.47
CA ARG A 25 -7.03 -0.99 -12.61
C ARG A 25 -7.77 0.08 -11.80
N PRO A 26 -7.17 0.64 -10.74
CA PRO A 26 -7.68 1.85 -10.11
C PRO A 26 -7.84 2.96 -11.17
N GLY A 27 -8.97 3.67 -11.21
CA GLY A 27 -9.30 4.63 -12.28
C GLY A 27 -10.02 4.04 -13.51
N GLY A 28 -10.09 2.71 -13.63
CA GLY A 28 -10.80 2.02 -14.71
C GLY A 28 -9.92 1.67 -15.91
N ASN A 29 -10.49 0.98 -16.91
CA ASN A 29 -9.73 0.40 -18.02
C ASN A 29 -9.01 1.43 -18.91
N ASN A 30 -9.46 2.69 -18.90
CA ASN A 30 -8.92 3.78 -19.71
C ASN A 30 -8.10 4.80 -18.92
N ALA A 31 -7.89 4.59 -17.62
CA ALA A 31 -7.10 5.51 -16.81
C ALA A 31 -5.63 5.54 -17.25
N THR A 32 -5.02 6.71 -17.13
CA THR A 32 -3.57 6.85 -17.26
C THR A 32 -2.86 6.16 -16.10
N GLU A 33 -1.56 5.93 -16.23
CA GLU A 33 -0.75 5.36 -15.16
C GLU A 33 -0.73 6.28 -13.92
N GLU A 34 -0.63 7.59 -14.14
CA GLU A 34 -0.67 8.62 -13.09
C GLU A 34 -2.01 8.60 -12.33
N GLU A 35 -3.14 8.56 -13.03
CA GLU A 35 -4.48 8.46 -12.42
C GLU A 35 -4.64 7.15 -11.63
N SER A 36 -4.05 6.06 -12.12
CA SER A 36 -4.05 4.77 -11.42
C SER A 36 -3.24 4.82 -10.13
N VAL A 37 -2.09 5.51 -10.14
CA VAL A 37 -1.26 5.74 -8.95
C VAL A 37 -2.00 6.62 -7.93
N GLU A 38 -2.60 7.72 -8.37
CA GLU A 38 -3.37 8.61 -7.49
C GLU A 38 -4.54 7.87 -6.83
N ALA A 39 -5.29 7.08 -7.61
CA ALA A 39 -6.38 6.27 -7.09
C ALA A 39 -5.88 5.22 -6.08
N ALA A 40 -4.77 4.53 -6.36
CA ALA A 40 -4.17 3.59 -5.43
C ALA A 40 -3.72 4.25 -4.11
N LEU A 41 -3.10 5.43 -4.19
CA LEU A 41 -2.68 6.20 -3.02
C LEU A 41 -3.89 6.68 -2.20
N SER A 42 -4.94 7.13 -2.87
CA SER A 42 -6.20 7.54 -2.22
C SER A 42 -6.83 6.38 -1.47
N MET A 43 -6.83 5.17 -2.05
CA MET A 43 -7.33 3.97 -1.38
C MET A 43 -6.50 3.60 -0.14
N LEU A 44 -5.16 3.72 -0.22
CA LEU A 44 -4.29 3.49 0.93
C LEU A 44 -4.53 4.53 2.03
N GLU A 45 -4.69 5.81 1.65
CA GLU A 45 -5.00 6.89 2.60
C GLU A 45 -6.35 6.70 3.27
N GLU A 46 -7.39 6.29 2.53
CA GLU A 46 -8.68 5.92 3.10
C GLU A 46 -8.54 4.78 4.12
N GLN A 47 -7.71 3.76 3.84
CA GLN A 47 -7.44 2.70 4.81
C GLN A 47 -6.74 3.23 6.07
N ILE A 48 -5.73 4.08 5.91
CA ILE A 48 -5.02 4.73 7.02
C ILE A 48 -6.00 5.52 7.90
N LEU A 49 -6.90 6.30 7.29
CA LEU A 49 -7.91 7.09 7.99
C LEU A 49 -8.94 6.20 8.70
N ASN A 50 -9.35 5.10 8.09
CA ASN A 50 -10.33 4.17 8.66
C ASN A 50 -9.78 3.41 9.88
N GLU A 51 -8.49 3.07 9.89
CA GLU A 51 -7.83 2.40 11.03
C GLU A 51 -7.43 3.40 12.14
N GLY A 52 -7.42 4.70 11.82
CA GLY A 52 -6.93 5.75 12.72
C GLY A 52 -5.40 5.83 12.64
N PRO A 53 -4.82 6.88 12.05
CA PRO A 53 -3.38 6.98 11.83
C PRO A 53 -2.53 6.80 13.10
N GLU A 54 -3.04 7.25 14.24
CA GLU A 54 -2.41 7.12 15.55
C GLU A 54 -2.29 5.66 16.04
N ASN A 55 -3.03 4.73 15.44
CA ASN A 55 -3.00 3.31 15.76
C ASN A 55 -2.05 2.52 14.83
N ILE A 56 -1.42 3.17 13.85
CA ILE A 56 -0.57 2.54 12.83
C ILE A 56 0.89 2.85 13.11
N ALA A 57 1.69 1.82 13.40
CA ALA A 57 3.13 1.99 13.62
C ALA A 57 3.91 2.11 12.29
N SER A 58 3.57 1.31 11.29
CA SER A 58 4.31 1.26 10.02
C SER A 58 3.48 0.78 8.84
N VAL A 59 3.78 1.28 7.64
CA VAL A 59 3.41 0.67 6.35
C VAL A 59 4.59 -0.17 5.86
N MET A 60 4.34 -1.44 5.56
CA MET A 60 5.34 -2.37 5.04
C MET A 60 5.09 -2.68 3.57
N MET A 61 6.13 -2.61 2.74
CA MET A 61 6.04 -2.94 1.31
C MET A 61 7.36 -3.46 0.74
N GLU A 62 7.29 -4.32 -0.27
CA GLU A 62 8.43 -4.65 -1.14
C GLU A 62 8.62 -3.54 -2.20
N PRO A 63 9.85 -3.15 -2.56
CA PRO A 63 10.09 -2.28 -3.72
C PRO A 63 9.63 -2.91 -5.04
N ILE A 64 9.90 -4.21 -5.17
CA ILE A 64 9.47 -5.07 -6.26
C ILE A 64 8.89 -6.32 -5.61
N VAL A 65 7.63 -6.63 -5.88
CA VAL A 65 6.96 -7.80 -5.28
C VAL A 65 7.50 -9.06 -5.95
N GLY A 66 8.37 -9.80 -5.26
CA GLY A 66 9.09 -10.93 -5.86
C GLY A 66 8.21 -12.17 -5.98
N ALA A 67 7.80 -12.75 -4.86
CA ALA A 67 6.99 -13.98 -4.81
C ALA A 67 5.60 -13.84 -5.46
N GLY A 68 5.13 -12.59 -5.63
CA GLY A 68 3.89 -12.26 -6.33
C GLY A 68 4.00 -12.24 -7.87
N GLY A 69 5.19 -12.51 -8.43
CA GLY A 69 5.41 -12.58 -9.87
C GLY A 69 6.22 -11.41 -10.44
N CYS A 70 7.19 -10.89 -9.69
CA CYS A 70 8.04 -9.75 -10.10
C CYS A 70 7.22 -8.52 -10.51
N LEU A 71 6.37 -8.04 -9.60
CA LEU A 71 5.50 -6.90 -9.87
C LEU A 71 6.25 -5.59 -9.57
N ILE A 72 6.45 -4.79 -10.62
CA ILE A 72 7.15 -3.51 -10.54
C ILE A 72 6.11 -2.41 -10.33
N MET A 73 6.21 -1.67 -9.22
CA MET A 73 5.28 -0.57 -8.97
C MET A 73 5.47 0.55 -10.02
N PRO A 74 4.38 1.16 -10.50
CA PRO A 74 4.45 2.31 -11.40
C PRO A 74 5.17 3.50 -10.75
N ASP A 75 5.73 4.37 -11.59
CA ASP A 75 6.47 5.54 -11.14
C ASP A 75 5.60 6.44 -10.25
N GLY A 76 6.19 6.98 -9.19
CA GLY A 76 5.51 7.88 -8.24
C GLY A 76 4.76 7.18 -7.11
N TYR A 77 4.46 5.87 -7.21
CA TYR A 77 3.72 5.17 -6.15
C TYR A 77 4.49 5.13 -4.82
N MET A 78 5.76 4.72 -4.84
CA MET A 78 6.59 4.65 -3.62
C MET A 78 6.80 6.02 -2.99
N GLN A 79 6.98 7.06 -3.81
CA GLN A 79 7.10 8.45 -3.38
C GLN A 79 5.79 8.93 -2.71
N GLY A 80 4.65 8.54 -3.26
CA GLY A 80 3.34 8.80 -2.67
C GLY A 80 3.15 8.09 -1.32
N VAL A 81 3.53 6.81 -1.21
CA VAL A 81 3.48 6.06 0.06
C VAL A 81 4.36 6.73 1.12
N ARG A 82 5.58 7.17 0.75
CA ARG A 82 6.46 7.94 1.62
C ARG A 82 5.79 9.23 2.09
N ALA A 83 5.19 10.00 1.18
CA ALA A 83 4.50 11.25 1.51
C ALA A 83 3.32 11.02 2.47
N LEU A 84 2.54 9.96 2.29
CA LEU A 84 1.48 9.57 3.23
C LEU A 84 2.04 9.20 4.60
N CYS A 85 3.11 8.41 4.63
CA CYS A 85 3.79 8.04 5.88
C CYS A 85 4.29 9.28 6.63
N ASP A 86 4.89 10.25 5.92
CA ASP A 86 5.33 11.53 6.49
C ASP A 86 4.15 12.35 7.03
N LYS A 87 3.06 12.45 6.25
CA LYS A 87 1.85 13.19 6.62
C LYS A 87 1.23 12.71 7.93
N TYR A 88 1.25 11.39 8.15
CA TYR A 88 0.58 10.75 9.28
C TYR A 88 1.52 10.31 10.40
N GLY A 89 2.83 10.54 10.28
CA GLY A 89 3.81 10.14 11.29
C GLY A 89 4.02 8.61 11.37
N ILE A 90 3.81 7.91 10.26
CA ILE A 90 3.91 6.44 10.15
C ILE A 90 5.31 6.07 9.61
N LEU A 91 5.90 4.99 10.12
CA LEU A 91 7.15 4.47 9.57
C LEU A 91 6.90 3.81 8.21
N MET A 92 7.78 4.07 7.24
CA MET A 92 7.81 3.30 5.99
C MET A 92 8.87 2.20 6.14
N HIS A 93 8.43 0.94 6.11
CA HIS A 93 9.29 -0.23 6.16
C HIS A 93 9.35 -0.84 4.76
N VAL A 94 10.54 -0.77 4.16
CA VAL A 94 10.79 -1.34 2.85
C VAL A 94 11.45 -2.72 3.03
N ASP A 95 10.74 -3.78 2.63
CA ASP A 95 11.24 -5.16 2.69
C ASP A 95 12.19 -5.41 1.51
N GLU A 96 13.48 -5.38 1.81
CA GLU A 96 14.55 -5.54 0.84
C GLU A 96 15.16 -6.96 0.87
N VAL A 97 14.48 -7.98 1.45
CA VAL A 97 15.07 -9.33 1.57
C VAL A 97 15.49 -9.91 0.22
N MET A 98 14.75 -9.62 -0.86
CA MET A 98 15.07 -10.11 -2.21
C MET A 98 15.89 -9.14 -3.06
N VAL A 99 15.87 -7.85 -2.73
CA VAL A 99 16.36 -6.77 -3.61
C VAL A 99 17.53 -5.99 -3.00
N GLY A 100 17.80 -6.15 -1.70
CA GLY A 100 18.91 -5.56 -0.96
C GLY A 100 20.20 -6.41 -0.95
N PHE A 101 21.33 -5.74 -0.75
CA PHE A 101 22.69 -6.33 -0.70
C PHE A 101 23.49 -5.78 0.49
#